data_AF-A0A7C5JBH8-F1
#
_entry.id   AF-A0A7C5JBH8-F1
#
_cell.length_a   1.000
_cell.length_b   1.000
_cell.length_c   1.000
_cell.angle_alpha   90.00
_cell.angle_beta   90.00
_cell.angle_gamma   90.00
#
_symmetry.space_group_name_H-M   'P 1'
#
loop_
_entity.id
_entity.type
_entity.pdbx_description
1 polymer ?
#
loop_
_entity_poly.entity_id
_entity_poly.type
_entity_poly.pdbx_seq_one_letter_code
_entity_poly.pdbx_strand_id
1 'polypeptide(L)'
;MSNAVVVKTEELPKAFLEVHPHNLYLYCKAYASGLRANTAQTKTRSQVSGGGKKPWAQKGGGRARAGSLRSPIFVGGGVAFGPSTNKNYDQKVNKKQKKLALYHAIAEKAANEKVFVSDSVVSESGKTKDAAAFVNGLGQRDVLVVKEMIDDKTFLAFRNLQNSYLVEANE
;
A
#
# COMPACT_ATOMS: atom_id res chain seq x y z
N MET A 1 -28.14 -5.73 -13.90
CA MET A 1 -26.84 -6.43 -13.78
C MET A 1 -27.11 -7.91 -13.99
N SER A 2 -26.29 -8.58 -14.79
CA SER A 2 -26.44 -10.02 -15.08
C SER A 2 -26.11 -10.88 -13.85
N ASN A 3 -26.56 -12.14 -13.87
CA ASN A 3 -26.18 -13.12 -12.84
C ASN A 3 -24.68 -13.38 -12.90
N ALA A 4 -24.02 -13.29 -11.76
CA ALA A 4 -22.60 -13.56 -11.65
C ALA A 4 -22.36 -15.06 -11.47
N VAL A 5 -21.50 -15.65 -12.30
CA VAL A 5 -21.12 -17.06 -12.25
C VAL A 5 -19.77 -17.19 -11.55
N VAL A 6 -19.64 -18.15 -10.64
CA VAL A 6 -18.36 -18.45 -9.96
C VAL A 6 -17.42 -19.14 -10.93
N VAL A 7 -16.22 -18.62 -11.09
CA VAL A 7 -15.15 -19.22 -11.90
C VAL A 7 -14.47 -20.31 -11.11
N LYS A 8 -14.40 -21.50 -11.68
CA LYS A 8 -13.66 -22.63 -11.07
C LYS A 8 -12.19 -22.56 -11.45
N THR A 9 -11.35 -23.19 -10.63
CA THR A 9 -9.90 -23.24 -10.87
C THR A 9 -9.54 -23.94 -12.18
N GLU A 10 -10.36 -24.90 -12.62
CA GLU A 10 -10.19 -25.67 -13.86
C GLU A 10 -10.40 -24.82 -15.13
N GLU A 11 -11.11 -23.70 -15.03
CA GLU A 11 -11.40 -22.79 -16.14
C GLU A 11 -10.26 -21.78 -16.38
N LEU A 12 -9.30 -21.68 -15.45
CA LEU A 12 -8.17 -20.77 -15.56
C LEU A 12 -7.08 -21.32 -16.49
N PRO A 13 -6.37 -20.44 -17.23
CA PRO A 13 -5.21 -20.86 -18.00
C PRO A 13 -4.10 -21.45 -17.11
N LYS A 14 -3.39 -22.48 -17.60
CA LYS A 14 -2.31 -23.17 -16.87
C LYS A 14 -1.25 -22.23 -16.27
N ALA A 15 -0.95 -21.12 -16.96
CA ALA A 15 0.00 -20.11 -16.52
C ALA A 15 -0.34 -19.47 -15.16
N PHE A 16 -1.59 -19.54 -14.70
CA PHE A 16 -2.01 -19.02 -13.40
C PHE A 16 -1.71 -19.99 -12.25
N LEU A 17 -1.73 -21.29 -12.53
CA LEU A 17 -1.58 -22.37 -11.54
C LEU A 17 -0.11 -22.68 -11.24
N GLU A 18 0.79 -22.45 -12.19
CA GLU A 18 2.21 -22.80 -12.09
C GLU A 18 3.06 -21.76 -11.31
N VAL A 19 2.43 -20.77 -10.67
CA VAL A 19 3.15 -19.67 -10.02
C VAL A 19 3.48 -19.95 -8.55
N HIS A 20 4.75 -19.77 -8.18
CA HIS A 20 5.20 -19.91 -6.80
C HIS A 20 4.66 -18.79 -5.88
N PRO A 21 4.13 -19.12 -4.67
CA PRO A 21 3.51 -18.15 -3.74
C PRO A 21 4.42 -16.99 -3.29
N HIS A 22 5.73 -17.24 -3.23
CA HIS A 22 6.71 -16.23 -2.82
C HIS A 22 6.67 -14.96 -3.68
N ASN A 23 6.27 -15.06 -4.95
CA ASN A 23 6.15 -13.88 -5.83
C ASN A 23 5.09 -12.90 -5.33
N LEU A 24 3.96 -13.40 -4.84
CA LEU A 24 2.90 -12.57 -4.27
C LEU A 24 3.38 -11.88 -2.99
N TYR A 25 4.03 -12.64 -2.09
CA TYR A 25 4.62 -12.07 -0.87
C TYR A 25 5.60 -10.92 -1.16
N LEU A 26 6.54 -11.12 -2.09
CA LEU A 26 7.52 -10.09 -2.45
C LEU A 26 6.84 -8.85 -3.02
N TYR A 27 5.84 -9.03 -3.88
CA TYR A 27 5.09 -7.91 -4.45
C TYR A 27 4.33 -7.13 -3.36
N CYS A 28 3.59 -7.80 -2.48
CA CYS A 28 2.85 -7.16 -1.39
C CYS A 28 3.79 -6.37 -0.46
N LYS A 29 4.96 -6.93 -0.13
CA LYS A 29 5.97 -6.27 0.70
C LYS A 29 6.53 -5.02 0.01
N ALA A 30 6.85 -5.11 -1.28
CA ALA A 30 7.35 -3.98 -2.05
C ALA A 30 6.29 -2.88 -2.17
N TYR A 31 5.05 -3.24 -2.48
CA TYR A 31 3.92 -2.31 -2.57
C TYR A 31 3.66 -1.57 -1.25
N ALA A 32 3.56 -2.31 -0.13
CA ALA A 32 3.37 -1.71 1.20
C ALA A 32 4.54 -0.82 1.65
N SER A 33 5.77 -1.15 1.20
CA SER A 33 6.95 -0.32 1.42
C SER A 33 6.87 0.99 0.62
N GLY A 34 6.48 0.91 -0.66
CA GLY A 34 6.36 2.06 -1.56
C GLY A 34 5.27 3.06 -1.18
N LEU A 35 4.19 2.62 -0.51
CA LEU A 35 3.13 3.51 0.00
C LEU A 35 3.58 4.43 1.16
N ARG A 36 4.80 4.26 1.69
CA ARG A 36 5.29 5.06 2.82
C ARG A 36 5.70 6.46 2.37
N ALA A 37 5.11 7.48 2.99
CA ALA A 37 5.44 8.89 2.72
C ALA A 37 6.85 9.32 3.20
N ASN A 38 7.47 8.56 4.12
CA ASN A 38 8.80 8.82 4.66
C ASN A 38 9.00 10.25 5.23
N THR A 39 8.09 10.72 6.10
CA THR A 39 8.14 12.06 6.68
C THR A 39 8.87 12.16 8.03
N ALA A 40 9.42 11.04 8.51
CA ALA A 40 10.03 10.97 9.83
C ALA A 40 11.46 11.56 9.82
N GLN A 41 11.67 12.65 10.55
CA GLN A 41 12.96 13.32 10.64
C GLN A 41 13.27 13.79 12.07
N THR A 42 14.54 13.72 12.45
CA THR A 42 15.06 14.32 13.69
C THR A 42 16.19 15.29 13.39
N LYS A 43 16.39 16.26 14.28
CA LYS A 43 17.53 17.18 14.19
C LYS A 43 18.76 16.53 14.81
N THR A 44 19.80 16.39 14.00
CA THR A 44 21.13 16.02 14.46
C THR A 44 21.78 17.21 15.20
N ARG A 45 22.89 16.96 15.93
CA ARG A 45 23.60 18.01 16.68
C ARG A 45 23.99 19.24 15.85
N SER A 46 24.20 19.08 14.55
CA SER A 46 24.55 20.17 13.62
C SER A 46 23.34 21.01 13.23
N GLN A 47 22.14 20.42 13.23
CA GLN A 47 20.88 21.05 12.85
C GLN A 47 20.15 21.72 14.03
N VAL A 48 20.50 21.34 15.27
CA VAL A 48 19.99 22.01 16.46
C VAL A 48 20.61 23.41 16.58
N SER A 49 19.77 24.40 16.86
CA SER A 49 20.19 25.78 17.10
C SER A 49 20.98 25.87 18.41
N GLY A 50 22.11 26.58 18.40
CA GLY A 50 22.94 26.77 19.58
C GLY A 50 24.39 27.12 19.26
N GLY A 51 25.16 27.45 20.29
CA GLY A 51 26.56 27.88 20.16
C GLY A 51 27.52 26.77 19.70
N GLY A 52 28.55 27.17 18.94
CA GLY A 52 29.73 26.35 18.64
C GLY A 52 30.87 26.51 19.64
N LYS A 53 30.77 27.48 20.57
CA LYS A 53 31.76 27.70 21.62
C LYS A 53 31.74 26.54 22.61
N LYS A 54 32.92 26.10 23.01
CA LYS A 54 33.08 25.08 24.03
C LYS A 54 32.45 25.56 25.36
N PRO A 55 31.64 24.74 26.05
CA PRO A 55 30.92 25.18 27.25
C PRO A 55 31.85 25.55 28.42
N TRP A 56 32.97 24.83 28.58
CA TRP A 56 34.00 25.11 29.58
C TRP A 56 35.39 24.63 29.11
N ALA A 57 36.44 25.07 29.80
CA ALA A 57 37.82 24.69 29.52
C ALA A 57 38.06 23.17 29.63
N GLN A 58 39.07 22.65 28.92
CA GLN A 58 39.35 21.20 28.86
C GLN A 58 39.77 20.60 30.22
N LYS A 59 40.34 21.42 31.11
CA LYS A 59 40.86 21.08 32.44
C LYS A 59 40.65 22.28 33.39
N GLY A 60 40.83 22.05 34.69
CA GLY A 60 40.79 23.10 35.73
C GLY A 60 39.42 23.39 36.36
N GLY A 61 38.34 22.78 35.85
CA GLY A 61 36.96 23.08 36.31
C GLY A 61 36.25 21.96 37.09
N GLY A 62 36.90 20.83 37.40
CA GLY A 62 36.32 19.69 38.14
C GLY A 62 35.17 18.93 37.47
N ARG A 63 34.59 19.45 36.38
CA ARG A 63 33.49 18.87 35.61
C ARG A 63 33.96 17.85 34.59
N ALA A 64 33.05 16.96 34.16
CA ALA A 64 33.26 16.10 33.00
C ALA A 64 33.55 16.93 31.74
N ARG A 65 34.29 16.37 30.77
CA ARG A 65 34.67 17.11 29.55
C ARG A 65 33.49 17.20 28.59
N ALA A 66 33.22 18.40 28.06
CA ALA A 66 32.20 18.61 27.03
C ALA A 66 32.73 19.44 25.86
N GLY A 67 32.33 19.07 24.64
CA GLY A 67 32.67 19.80 23.42
C GLY A 67 31.61 20.83 23.02
N SER A 68 30.33 20.54 23.23
CA SER A 68 29.20 21.42 22.88
C SER A 68 27.97 21.06 23.71
N LEU A 69 27.13 22.06 24.00
CA LEU A 69 25.80 21.84 24.62
C LEU A 69 24.80 21.20 23.66
N ARG A 70 25.05 21.20 22.33
CA ARG A 70 24.19 20.55 21.34
C ARG A 70 24.36 19.02 21.25
N SER A 71 25.22 18.45 22.11
CA SER A 71 25.48 17.01 22.16
C SER A 71 24.20 16.24 22.59
N PRO A 72 23.96 15.02 22.09
CA PRO A 72 22.82 14.18 22.49
C PRO A 72 22.75 13.87 23.98
N ILE A 73 23.85 14.03 24.72
CA ILE A 73 23.92 13.78 26.17
C ILE A 73 23.20 14.90 26.95
N PHE A 74 23.08 16.10 26.38
CA PHE A 74 22.45 17.24 27.05
C PHE A 74 20.98 17.38 26.69
N VAL A 75 20.19 17.88 27.63
CA VAL A 75 18.79 18.27 27.41
C VAL A 75 18.73 19.37 26.34
N GLY A 76 17.87 19.20 25.34
CA GLY A 76 17.78 20.11 24.19
C GLY A 76 18.89 19.91 23.13
N GLY A 77 19.77 18.94 23.31
CA GLY A 77 20.75 18.52 22.30
C GLY A 77 20.14 17.77 21.11
N GLY A 78 20.94 17.54 20.06
CA GLY A 78 20.49 16.81 18.87
C GLY A 78 20.51 15.29 19.05
N VAL A 79 19.77 14.55 18.22
CA VAL A 79 19.68 13.08 18.25
C VAL A 79 20.78 12.45 17.37
N ALA A 80 21.47 11.41 17.86
CA ALA A 80 22.60 10.79 17.14
C ALA A 80 22.16 9.84 16.01
N PHE A 81 21.13 9.02 16.23
CA PHE A 81 20.66 8.00 15.29
C PHE A 81 19.12 7.98 15.20
N GLY A 82 18.52 9.17 15.13
CA GLY A 82 17.08 9.29 14.95
C GLY A 82 16.65 9.02 13.50
N PRO A 83 15.34 8.96 13.23
CA PRO A 83 14.83 8.80 11.88
C PRO A 83 15.30 9.94 10.97
N SER A 84 15.48 9.60 9.69
CA SER A 84 15.93 10.49 8.64
C SER A 84 15.10 10.28 7.38
N THR A 85 14.71 11.38 6.75
CA THR A 85 14.00 11.45 5.47
C THR A 85 14.82 10.88 4.30
N ASN A 86 16.10 10.58 4.48
CA ASN A 86 16.93 10.00 3.41
C ASN A 86 16.71 8.50 3.19
N LYS A 87 15.82 7.85 3.96
CA LYS A 87 15.53 6.42 3.79
C LYS A 87 14.71 6.17 2.53
N ASN A 88 15.24 5.36 1.62
CA ASN A 88 14.47 4.91 0.46
C ASN A 88 13.69 3.62 0.80
N TYR A 89 12.38 3.66 0.63
CA TYR A 89 11.50 2.49 0.78
C TYR A 89 11.12 1.83 -0.54
N ASP A 90 11.55 2.38 -1.67
CA ASP A 90 11.31 1.81 -2.98
C ASP A 90 12.06 0.49 -3.14
N GLN A 91 11.32 -0.56 -3.48
CA GLN A 91 11.83 -1.90 -3.70
C GLN A 91 11.48 -2.29 -5.14
N LYS A 92 12.49 -2.31 -6.00
CA LYS A 92 12.30 -2.65 -7.41
C LYS A 92 11.76 -4.07 -7.56
N VAL A 93 10.60 -4.19 -8.21
CA VAL A 93 10.02 -5.46 -8.66
C VAL A 93 10.08 -5.52 -10.18
N ASN A 94 10.58 -6.63 -10.73
CA ASN A 94 10.65 -6.81 -12.17
C ASN A 94 9.25 -6.95 -12.79
N LYS A 95 9.04 -6.45 -14.01
CA LYS A 95 7.74 -6.50 -14.71
C LYS A 95 7.16 -7.91 -14.79
N LYS A 96 7.99 -8.92 -15.10
CA LYS A 96 7.59 -10.33 -15.15
C LYS A 96 7.13 -10.84 -13.78
N GLN A 97 7.81 -10.43 -12.71
CA GLN A 97 7.47 -10.83 -11.36
C GLN A 97 6.16 -10.23 -10.88
N LYS A 98 5.87 -8.96 -11.22
CA LYS A 98 4.55 -8.34 -10.97
C LYS A 98 3.43 -9.12 -11.66
N LYS A 99 3.64 -9.54 -12.92
CA LYS A 99 2.68 -10.36 -13.68
C LYS A 99 2.41 -11.71 -12.99
N LEU A 100 3.48 -12.39 -12.57
CA LEU A 100 3.37 -13.66 -11.84
C LEU A 100 2.63 -13.49 -10.50
N ALA A 101 2.93 -12.44 -9.74
CA ALA A 101 2.22 -12.16 -8.49
C ALA A 101 0.70 -12.02 -8.70
N LEU A 102 0.28 -11.31 -9.75
CA LEU A 102 -1.13 -11.15 -10.10
C LEU A 102 -1.78 -12.49 -10.50
N TYR A 103 -1.08 -13.29 -11.31
CA TYR A 103 -1.54 -14.62 -11.72
C TYR A 103 -1.80 -15.53 -10.52
N HIS A 104 -0.86 -15.56 -9.57
CA HIS A 104 -1.03 -16.32 -8.34
C HIS A 104 -2.20 -15.81 -7.49
N ALA A 105 -2.35 -14.48 -7.35
CA ALA A 105 -3.44 -13.89 -6.58
C ALA A 105 -4.82 -14.26 -7.15
N ILE A 106 -4.97 -14.25 -8.48
CA ILE A 106 -6.22 -14.65 -9.15
C ILE A 106 -6.47 -16.15 -8.98
N ALA A 107 -5.45 -16.99 -9.16
CA ALA A 107 -5.55 -18.43 -8.96
C ALA A 107 -5.98 -18.78 -7.53
N GLU A 108 -5.37 -18.14 -6.52
CA GLU A 108 -5.73 -18.32 -5.12
C GLU A 108 -7.18 -17.90 -4.83
N LYS A 109 -7.66 -16.81 -5.44
CA LYS A 109 -9.06 -16.38 -5.29
C LYS A 109 -10.04 -17.34 -5.97
N ALA A 110 -9.69 -17.87 -7.14
CA ALA A 110 -10.51 -18.86 -7.85
C ALA A 110 -10.57 -20.20 -7.11
N ALA A 111 -9.45 -20.64 -6.49
CA ALA A 111 -9.41 -21.83 -5.64
C ALA A 111 -10.32 -21.72 -4.41
N ASN A 112 -10.57 -20.49 -3.95
CA ASN A 112 -11.48 -20.20 -2.85
C ASN A 112 -12.91 -19.84 -3.31
N GLU A 113 -13.24 -20.02 -4.59
CA GLU A 113 -14.56 -19.70 -5.15
C GLU A 113 -14.96 -18.21 -5.02
N LYS A 114 -13.97 -17.30 -5.03
CA LYS A 114 -14.16 -15.84 -4.84
C LYS A 114 -14.00 -15.03 -6.12
N VAL A 115 -13.89 -15.69 -7.27
CA VAL A 115 -13.81 -15.03 -8.58
C VAL A 115 -15.16 -15.22 -9.26
N PHE A 116 -15.75 -14.11 -9.67
CA PHE A 116 -17.06 -14.08 -10.32
C PHE A 116 -16.94 -13.42 -11.68
N VAL A 117 -17.63 -13.97 -12.68
CA VAL A 117 -17.75 -13.40 -14.02
C VAL A 117 -19.21 -13.03 -14.26
N SER A 118 -19.43 -11.85 -14.84
CA SER A 118 -20.75 -11.32 -15.14
C SER A 118 -20.68 -10.68 -16.53
N ASP A 119 -21.67 -10.96 -17.38
CA ASP A 119 -21.71 -10.46 -18.76
C ASP A 119 -21.74 -8.93 -18.84
N SER A 120 -22.46 -8.28 -17.91
CA SER A 120 -22.50 -6.83 -17.83
C SER A 120 -22.67 -6.30 -16.41
N VAL A 121 -21.86 -5.30 -16.09
CA VAL A 121 -22.00 -4.47 -14.88
C VAL A 121 -22.26 -3.04 -15.32
N VAL A 122 -23.54 -2.68 -15.41
CA VAL A 122 -24.01 -1.35 -15.81
C VAL A 122 -25.08 -0.89 -14.83
N SER A 123 -24.94 0.36 -14.37
CA SER A 123 -25.96 1.07 -13.58
C SER A 123 -26.55 2.21 -14.41
N GLU A 124 -27.64 1.93 -15.14
CA GLU A 124 -28.31 2.94 -15.99
C GLU A 124 -28.92 4.10 -15.18
N SER A 125 -29.32 3.80 -13.94
CA SER A 125 -29.92 4.74 -13.01
C SER A 125 -28.90 5.64 -12.31
N GLY A 126 -27.62 5.23 -12.26
CA GLY A 126 -26.56 5.88 -11.48
C GLY A 126 -26.79 5.82 -9.96
N LYS A 127 -27.72 4.99 -9.48
CA LYS A 127 -28.09 4.95 -8.06
C LYS A 127 -27.21 3.98 -7.27
N THR A 128 -26.76 4.41 -6.10
CA THR A 128 -26.01 3.59 -5.15
C THR A 128 -26.80 2.39 -4.64
N LYS A 129 -28.14 2.51 -4.55
CA LYS A 129 -29.03 1.42 -4.11
C LYS A 129 -28.92 0.19 -5.03
N ASP A 130 -28.87 0.41 -6.34
CA ASP A 130 -28.82 -0.67 -7.32
C ASP A 130 -27.46 -1.36 -7.30
N ALA A 131 -26.37 -0.59 -7.12
CA ALA A 131 -25.03 -1.11 -6.89
C ALA A 131 -24.91 -1.89 -5.57
N ALA A 132 -25.51 -1.38 -4.49
CA ALA A 132 -25.51 -2.07 -3.19
C ALA A 132 -26.28 -3.39 -3.25
N ALA A 133 -27.43 -3.43 -3.95
CA ALA A 133 -28.19 -4.66 -4.15
C ALA A 133 -27.36 -5.72 -4.89
N PHE A 134 -26.61 -5.32 -5.92
CA PHE A 134 -25.71 -6.21 -6.64
C PHE A 134 -24.58 -6.75 -5.76
N VAL A 135 -23.87 -5.87 -5.05
CA VAL A 135 -22.76 -6.28 -4.16
C VAL A 135 -23.24 -7.22 -3.06
N ASN A 136 -24.39 -6.91 -2.44
CA ASN A 136 -24.97 -7.77 -1.41
C ASN A 136 -25.44 -9.13 -1.97
N GLY A 137 -25.87 -9.18 -3.24
CA GLY A 137 -26.25 -10.42 -3.92
C GLY A 137 -25.10 -11.42 -4.09
N LEU A 138 -23.84 -10.95 -4.07
CA LEU A 138 -22.65 -11.81 -4.17
C LEU A 138 -22.31 -12.51 -2.83
N GLY A 139 -22.88 -12.06 -1.71
CA GLY A 139 -22.64 -12.65 -0.39
C GLY A 139 -21.20 -12.49 0.12
N GLN A 140 -20.42 -11.56 -0.43
CA GLN A 140 -19.03 -11.29 -0.01
C GLN A 140 -18.93 -10.02 0.83
N ARG A 141 -17.93 -9.98 1.73
CA ARG A 141 -17.70 -8.81 2.59
C ARG A 141 -17.24 -7.59 1.80
N ASP A 142 -16.19 -7.77 0.99
CA ASP A 142 -15.61 -6.73 0.14
C ASP A 142 -15.51 -7.24 -1.30
N VAL A 143 -15.80 -6.37 -2.27
CA VAL A 143 -15.85 -6.74 -3.70
C VAL A 143 -15.00 -5.77 -4.52
N LEU A 144 -14.11 -6.31 -5.36
CA LEU A 144 -13.43 -5.57 -6.41
C LEU A 144 -14.18 -5.82 -7.73
N VAL A 145 -14.75 -4.77 -8.31
CA VAL A 145 -15.40 -4.81 -9.61
C VAL A 145 -14.40 -4.32 -10.65
N VAL A 146 -14.11 -5.15 -11.64
CA VAL A 146 -13.21 -4.81 -12.75
C VAL A 146 -14.06 -4.67 -14.01
N LYS A 147 -13.92 -3.55 -14.71
CA LYS A 147 -14.63 -3.27 -15.97
C LYS A 147 -13.64 -2.76 -17.01
N GLU A 148 -13.83 -3.09 -18.28
CA GLU A 148 -12.94 -2.60 -19.35
C GLU A 148 -13.04 -1.07 -19.54
N MET A 149 -14.27 -0.55 -19.56
CA MET A 149 -14.55 0.88 -19.70
C MET A 149 -15.57 1.29 -18.65
N ILE A 150 -15.17 2.17 -17.73
CA ILE A 150 -16.07 2.69 -16.71
C ILE A 150 -16.96 3.77 -17.33
N ASP A 151 -18.26 3.64 -17.08
CA ASP A 151 -19.25 4.68 -17.45
C ASP A 151 -19.48 5.58 -16.23
N ASP A 152 -19.71 6.87 -16.43
CA ASP A 152 -19.83 7.87 -15.36
C ASP A 152 -20.92 7.50 -14.36
N LYS A 153 -22.08 7.06 -14.85
CA LYS A 153 -23.19 6.64 -13.99
C LYS A 153 -22.83 5.43 -13.14
N THR A 154 -22.08 4.49 -13.73
CA THR A 154 -21.60 3.31 -13.01
C THR A 154 -20.56 3.73 -11.97
N PHE A 155 -19.60 4.60 -12.31
CA PHE A 155 -18.64 5.13 -11.36
C PHE A 155 -19.31 5.80 -10.16
N LEU A 156 -20.26 6.70 -10.41
CA LEU A 156 -20.99 7.41 -9.36
C LEU A 156 -21.80 6.46 -8.46
N ALA A 157 -22.35 5.38 -9.01
CA ALA A 157 -23.10 4.39 -8.26
C ALA A 157 -22.21 3.60 -7.28
N PHE A 158 -20.97 3.25 -7.67
CA PHE A 158 -20.07 2.44 -6.85
C PHE A 158 -19.16 3.27 -5.91
N ARG A 159 -18.85 4.52 -6.25
CA ARG A 159 -17.89 5.37 -5.52
C ARG A 159 -18.16 5.52 -4.02
N ASN A 160 -19.44 5.56 -3.62
CA ASN A 160 -19.83 5.81 -2.22
C ASN A 160 -19.95 4.53 -1.37
N LEU A 161 -19.80 3.34 -1.98
CA LEU A 161 -19.92 2.07 -1.28
C LEU A 161 -18.57 1.71 -0.65
N GLN A 162 -18.53 1.62 0.68
CA GLN A 162 -17.28 1.34 1.42
C GLN A 162 -16.71 -0.05 1.16
N ASN A 163 -17.58 -1.01 0.85
CA ASN A 163 -17.25 -2.41 0.65
C ASN A 163 -17.05 -2.79 -0.82
N SER A 164 -17.06 -1.82 -1.74
CA SER A 164 -16.82 -2.09 -3.15
C SER A 164 -15.82 -1.10 -3.74
N TYR A 165 -14.94 -1.61 -4.58
CA TYR A 165 -14.01 -0.77 -5.35
C TYR A 165 -14.19 -1.08 -6.83
N LEU A 166 -14.27 -0.04 -7.66
CA LEU A 166 -14.43 -0.15 -9.12
C LEU A 166 -13.14 0.30 -9.79
N VAL A 167 -12.58 -0.55 -10.66
CA VAL A 167 -11.28 -0.36 -11.30
C VAL A 167 -11.36 -0.71 -12.78
N GLU A 168 -10.57 -0.03 -13.61
CA GLU A 168 -10.41 -0.38 -15.01
C GLU A 168 -9.43 -1.53 -15.21
N ALA A 169 -9.61 -2.34 -16.27
CA ALA A 169 -8.70 -3.45 -16.55
C ALA A 169 -7.22 -3.02 -16.79
N ASN A 170 -6.99 -1.75 -17.09
CA ASN A 170 -5.67 -1.20 -17.44
C ASN A 170 -4.91 -0.58 -16.25
N GLU A 171 -5.56 -0.42 -15.09
CA GLU A 171 -5.01 0.23 -13.90
C GLU A 171 -4.14 -0.72 -13.04
#